data_AF-A0A2G1XKT7-F1
#
_entry.id   AF-A0A2G1XKT7-F1
#
_cell.length_a   1.000
_cell.length_b   1.000
_cell.length_c   1.000
_cell.angle_alpha   90.00
_cell.angle_beta   90.00
_cell.angle_gamma   90.00
#
_symmetry.space_group_name_H-M   'P 1'
#
loop_
_entity.id
_entity.type
_entity.pdbx_description
1 polymer ?
#
loop_
_entity_poly.entity_id
_entity_poly.type
_entity_poly.pdbx_seq_one_letter_code
_entity_poly.pdbx_strand_id
1 'polypeptide(L)' 'MRHTAALLVHPTGTPHVPGEISQPHFALPAVLAAAEPEPLKAALDAVWHALHTYGEHYPELLKEIRSVCAERADK' A
#
# COMPACT_ATOMS: atom_id res chain seq x y z
N MET A 1 45.62 -30.17 -7.38
CA MET A 1 45.20 -28.84 -6.89
C MET A 1 44.23 -28.26 -7.90
N ARG A 2 42.95 -28.08 -7.52
CA ARG A 2 41.92 -27.48 -8.38
C ARG A 2 41.66 -26.06 -7.85
N HIS A 3 41.93 -25.03 -8.64
CA HIS A 3 41.54 -23.67 -8.30
C HIS A 3 40.15 -23.41 -8.85
N THR A 4 39.16 -23.38 -7.96
CA THR A 4 37.82 -22.89 -8.28
C THR A 4 37.86 -21.37 -8.16
N ALA A 5 37.82 -20.67 -9.29
CA ALA A 5 37.66 -19.23 -9.29
C ALA A 5 36.20 -18.88 -8.95
N ALA A 6 35.98 -18.29 -7.78
CA ALA A 6 34.68 -17.73 -7.42
C ALA A 6 34.52 -16.38 -8.15
N LEU A 7 33.62 -16.33 -9.12
CA LEU A 7 33.18 -15.07 -9.73
C LEU A 7 32.32 -14.32 -8.71
N LEU A 8 32.93 -13.37 -8.00
CA LEU A 8 32.18 -12.37 -7.25
C LEU A 8 31.61 -11.35 -8.24
N VAL A 9 30.33 -11.55 -8.59
CA VAL A 9 29.53 -10.52 -9.24
C VAL A 9 29.31 -9.42 -8.20
N HIS A 10 30.07 -8.34 -8.31
CA HIS A 10 29.80 -7.14 -7.54
C HIS A 10 28.58 -6.48 -8.17
N PRO A 11 27.45 -6.32 -7.46
CA PRO A 11 26.37 -5.49 -7.95
C PRO A 11 26.85 -4.04 -7.93
N THR A 12 27.46 -3.57 -9.02
CA THR A 12 27.73 -2.15 -9.29
C THR A 12 26.44 -1.45 -9.71
N GLY A 13 25.38 -1.64 -8.94
CA GLY A 13 24.19 -0.82 -8.97
C GLY A 13 24.07 -0.25 -7.58
N THR A 14 24.10 1.08 -7.45
CA THR A 14 23.55 1.70 -6.24
C THR A 14 22.16 1.10 -6.03
N PRO A 15 21.79 0.66 -4.81
CA PRO A 15 20.42 0.25 -4.54
C PRO A 15 19.53 1.32 -5.14
N HIS A 16 18.66 0.95 -6.07
CA HIS A 16 17.63 1.85 -6.52
C HIS A 16 16.77 2.07 -5.27
N VAL A 17 17.09 3.10 -4.50
CA VAL A 17 16.19 3.63 -3.49
C VAL A 17 15.02 4.10 -4.34
N PRO A 18 13.86 3.40 -4.30
CA PRO A 18 12.70 3.90 -5.00
C PRO A 18 12.54 5.34 -4.51
N GLY A 19 12.52 6.32 -5.43
CA GLY A 19 12.31 7.70 -5.04
C GLY A 19 11.09 7.76 -4.12
N GLU A 20 11.10 8.63 -3.11
CA GLU A 20 10.00 8.78 -2.16
C GLU A 20 8.73 9.18 -2.94
N ILE A 21 8.04 8.20 -3.51
CA ILE A 21 6.73 8.38 -4.10
C ILE A 21 5.87 8.81 -2.92
N SER A 22 5.34 10.02 -2.99
CA SER A 22 4.51 10.57 -1.93
C SER A 22 3.36 9.59 -1.62
N GLN A 23 3.09 9.30 -0.35
CA GLN A 23 1.98 8.44 0.06
C GLN A 23 0.63 8.74 -0.64
N PRO A 24 0.25 10.01 -0.93
CA PRO A 24 -0.97 10.30 -1.69
C PRO A 24 -1.03 9.65 -3.08
N HIS A 25 0.10 9.48 -3.77
CA HIS A 25 0.16 8.81 -5.07
C HIS A 25 -0.01 7.28 -4.95
N PHE A 26 0.35 6.69 -3.81
CA PHE A 26 0.09 5.29 -3.53
C PHE A 26 -1.39 4.99 -3.21
N ALA A 27 -2.22 6.00 -2.93
CA ALA A 27 -3.65 5.83 -2.66
C ALA A 27 -4.51 5.75 -3.93
N LEU A 28 -3.94 6.01 -5.12
CA LEU A 28 -4.66 5.97 -6.39
C LEU A 28 -5.46 4.67 -6.61
N PRO A 29 -4.95 3.46 -6.29
CA PRO A 29 -5.75 2.23 -6.39
C PRO A 29 -7.00 2.25 -5.51
N ALA A 30 -6.93 2.83 -4.31
CA ALA A 30 -8.08 2.96 -3.42
C ALA A 30 -9.16 3.89 -4.01
N VAL A 31 -8.73 5.01 -4.62
CA VAL A 31 -9.64 5.97 -5.26
C VAL A 31 -10.35 5.34 -6.46
N LEU A 32 -9.62 4.59 -7.28
CA LEU A 32 -10.21 3.90 -8.44
C LEU A 32 -11.16 2.79 -8.02
N ALA A 33 -10.78 1.97 -7.03
CA ALA A 33 -11.64 0.90 -6.51
C ALA A 33 -12.93 1.44 -5.90
N ALA A 34 -12.89 2.61 -5.25
CA ALA A 34 -14.07 3.24 -4.67
C ALA A 34 -15.12 3.69 -5.71
N ALA A 35 -14.72 3.84 -6.98
CA ALA A 35 -15.60 4.26 -8.07
C ALA A 35 -16.32 3.07 -8.77
N GLU A 36 -16.02 1.83 -8.38
CA GLU A 36 -16.62 0.63 -8.97
C GLU A 36 -18.13 0.53 -8.66
N PRO A 37 -18.93 -0.07 -9.56
CA PRO A 37 -20.39 0.00 -9.49
C PRO A 37 -21.03 -0.89 -8.41
N GLU A 38 -20.33 -1.92 -7.94
CA GLU A 38 -20.76 -2.85 -6.89
C GLU A 38 -20.42 -2.30 -5.50
N PRO A 39 -21.34 -1.63 -4.77
CA PRO A 39 -20.95 -0.68 -3.72
C PRO A 39 -20.23 -1.33 -2.53
N LEU A 40 -20.68 -2.51 -2.10
CA LEU A 40 -20.05 -3.23 -0.99
C LEU A 40 -18.65 -3.72 -1.37
N LYS A 41 -18.50 -4.26 -2.58
CA LYS A 41 -17.22 -4.73 -3.10
C LYS A 41 -16.25 -3.55 -3.29
N ALA A 42 -16.71 -2.46 -3.89
CA ALA A 42 -15.95 -1.24 -4.11
C ALA A 42 -15.39 -0.68 -2.79
N ALA A 43 -16.21 -0.64 -1.74
CA ALA A 43 -15.78 -0.17 -0.42
C ALA A 43 -14.69 -1.08 0.19
N LEU A 44 -14.86 -2.41 0.10
CA LEU A 44 -13.87 -3.36 0.63
C LEU A 44 -12.55 -3.31 -0.14
N ASP A 45 -12.61 -3.25 -1.47
CA ASP A 45 -11.44 -3.14 -2.35
C ASP A 45 -10.70 -1.82 -2.09
N ALA A 46 -11.42 -0.70 -1.92
CA ALA A 46 -10.84 0.59 -1.61
C ALA A 46 -10.13 0.59 -0.24
N VAL A 47 -10.75 0.01 0.80
CA VAL A 47 -10.13 -0.12 2.13
C VAL A 47 -8.89 -1.00 2.04
N TRP A 48 -8.96 -2.15 1.35
CA TRP A 48 -7.81 -3.02 1.14
C TRP A 48 -6.62 -2.27 0.54
N HIS A 49 -6.85 -1.51 -0.54
CA HIS A 49 -5.81 -0.70 -1.16
C HIS A 49 -5.28 0.40 -0.22
N ALA A 50 -6.14 1.10 0.51
CA ALA A 50 -5.73 2.15 1.43
C ALA A 50 -4.84 1.62 2.58
N LEU A 51 -5.12 0.41 3.09
CA LEU A 51 -4.27 -0.23 4.10
C LEU A 51 -2.87 -0.54 3.55
N HIS A 52 -2.76 -0.97 2.30
CA HIS A 52 -1.47 -1.22 1.66
C HIS A 52 -0.68 0.08 1.42
N THR A 53 -1.37 1.20 1.18
CA THR A 53 -0.76 2.52 1.08
C THR A 53 -0.22 3.02 2.42
N TYR A 54 -0.99 2.85 3.50
CA TYR A 54 -0.63 3.34 4.83
C TYR A 54 0.47 2.52 5.50
N GLY A 55 0.70 1.28 5.05
CA GLY A 55 1.74 0.41 5.58
C GLY A 55 1.58 0.23 7.09
N GLU A 56 2.65 0.38 7.86
CA GLU A 56 2.64 0.20 9.33
C GLU A 56 1.69 1.14 10.08
N HIS A 57 1.28 2.26 9.46
CA HIS A 57 0.34 3.23 10.04
C HIS A 57 -1.13 2.87 9.76
N TYR A 58 -1.41 1.67 9.24
CA TYR A 58 -2.78 1.21 9.01
C TYR A 58 -3.68 1.20 10.26
N PRO A 59 -3.19 1.00 11.51
CA PRO A 59 -4.06 1.02 12.69
C PRO A 59 -4.74 2.37 12.91
N GLU A 60 -4.05 3.47 12.63
CA GLU A 60 -4.59 4.83 12.69
C GLU A 60 -5.69 5.03 11.65
N LEU A 61 -5.45 4.62 10.40
CA LEU A 61 -6.45 4.66 9.33
C LEU A 61 -7.72 3.86 9.69
N LEU A 62 -7.57 2.65 10.24
CA LEU A 62 -8.72 1.83 10.67
C LEU A 62 -9.49 2.45 11.83
N LYS A 63 -8.85 3.26 12.68
CA LYS A 63 -9.53 3.99 13.75
C LYS A 63 -10.42 5.09 13.15
N GLU A 64 -9.90 5.83 12.17
CA GLU A 64 -10.66 6.88 11.48
C GLU A 64 -11.85 6.32 10.72
N ILE A 65 -11.64 5.26 9.92
CA ILE A 65 -12.73 4.59 9.19
C ILE A 65 -13.83 4.13 10.14
N ARG A 66 -13.47 3.49 11.26
CA ARG A 66 -14.44 3.05 12.27
C ARG A 66 -15.21 4.22 12.90
N SER A 67 -14.56 5.34 13.16
CA SER A 67 -15.22 6.55 13.66
C SER A 67 -16.29 7.05 12.70
N VAL A 68 -15.96 7.14 11.40
CA VAL A 68 -16.91 7.58 10.37
C VAL A 68 -18.06 6.57 10.22
N CYS A 69 -17.79 5.27 10.25
CA CYS A 69 -18.83 4.25 10.21
C CYS A 69 -19.78 4.33 11.41
N ALA A 70 -19.27 4.56 12.62
CA ALA A 70 -20.10 4.72 13.81
C ALA A 70 -21.00 5.96 13.70
N GLU A 71 -20.45 7.12 13.30
CA GLU A 71 -21.22 8.34 13.08
C GLU A 71 -22.36 8.14 12.06
N ARG A 72 -22.09 7.36 10.99
CA ARG A 72 -23.07 7.04 9.95
C ARG A 72 -24.14 6.05 10.40
N ALA A 73 -23.85 5.20 11.38
CA ALA A 73 -24.79 4.22 11.91
C ALA A 73 -25.77 4.84 12.94
N ASP A 74 -25.33 5.89 13.62
CA ASP A 74 -26.15 6.64 14.59
C ASP A 74 -27.11 7.65 13.93
N LYS A 75 -27.01 7.82 12.61
CA LYS A 75 -27.82 8.74 11.80
C LYS A 75 -28.89 8.01 10.99
#